data_AF-A0A533XGA9-F1
#
_entry.id   AF-A0A533XGA9-F1
#
_cell.length_a   1.000
_cell.length_b   1.000
_cell.length_c   1.000
_cell.angle_alpha   90.00
_cell.angle_beta   90.00
_cell.angle_gamma   90.00
#
_symmetry.space_group_name_H-M   'P 1'
#
loop_
_entity.id
_entity.type
_entity.pdbx_description
1 polymer ?
#
loop_
_entity_poly.entity_id
_entity_poly.type
_entity_poly.pdbx_seq_one_letter_code
_entity_poly.pdbx_strand_id
1 'polypeptide(L)'
;MQDQDPQAPTRQPQPDPSRSSRDADERSGEDRHLTTAEMMIGTAMMFIGFIDVLTSISSGSEMGGVFPLLLYFAGLAIWAHATIVNLTVRYTVITMAIVLGLAFFHYGEVHFWHKQAIFWSTVAIVMYFMFKTSTK
;
A
#
# COMPACT_ATOMS: atom_id res chain seq x y z
N MET A 1 16.82 -65.22 -39.39
CA MET A 1 17.75 -64.70 -38.37
C MET A 1 17.85 -63.20 -38.58
N GLN A 2 17.43 -62.46 -37.55
CA GLN A 2 17.46 -61.01 -37.29
C GLN A 2 17.06 -60.01 -38.39
N ASP A 3 15.82 -59.52 -38.29
CA ASP A 3 15.40 -58.16 -38.63
C ASP A 3 16.19 -57.13 -37.80
N GLN A 4 16.73 -56.08 -38.44
CA GLN A 4 17.32 -54.92 -37.76
C GLN A 4 16.35 -53.73 -37.86
N ASP A 5 15.67 -53.45 -36.75
CA ASP A 5 14.95 -52.20 -36.52
C ASP A 5 15.93 -51.01 -36.48
N PRO A 6 15.73 -49.95 -37.27
CA PRO A 6 16.46 -48.70 -37.10
C PRO A 6 16.01 -48.01 -35.80
N GLN A 7 16.96 -47.69 -34.93
CA GLN A 7 16.74 -46.97 -33.68
C GLN A 7 15.82 -45.75 -33.85
N ALA A 8 14.68 -45.76 -33.15
CA ALA A 8 13.86 -44.57 -32.97
C ALA A 8 14.63 -43.51 -32.16
N PRO A 9 14.61 -42.23 -32.56
CA PRO A 9 15.21 -41.17 -31.75
C PRO A 9 14.42 -41.06 -30.45
N THR A 10 15.13 -41.13 -29.32
CA THR A 10 14.60 -40.81 -28.00
C THR A 10 14.15 -39.35 -28.00
N ARG A 11 12.85 -39.13 -28.24
CA ARG A 11 12.19 -37.83 -28.07
C ARG A 11 12.29 -37.45 -26.60
N GLN A 12 13.27 -36.62 -26.26
CA GLN A 12 13.27 -35.91 -24.99
C GLN A 12 11.95 -35.14 -24.88
N PRO A 13 11.27 -35.12 -23.71
CA PRO A 13 10.09 -34.29 -23.51
C PRO A 13 10.54 -32.84 -23.65
N GLN A 14 10.25 -32.23 -24.80
CA GLN A 14 10.52 -30.82 -25.02
C GLN A 14 9.60 -30.04 -24.07
N PRO A 15 10.13 -29.18 -23.18
CA PRO A 15 9.30 -28.38 -22.29
C PRO A 15 8.40 -27.53 -23.16
N ASP A 16 7.09 -27.73 -23.04
CA ASP A 16 6.10 -26.96 -23.77
C ASP A 16 6.22 -25.48 -23.33
N PRO A 17 6.67 -24.56 -24.21
CA PRO A 17 6.87 -23.16 -23.85
C PRO A 17 5.56 -22.49 -23.39
N SER A 18 4.40 -23.05 -23.76
CA SER A 18 3.08 -22.54 -23.40
C SER A 18 2.71 -22.73 -21.92
N ARG A 19 3.34 -23.68 -21.21
CA ARG A 19 3.18 -23.81 -19.75
C ARG A 19 3.90 -22.70 -18.99
N SER A 20 5.11 -22.34 -19.42
CA SER A 20 5.89 -21.28 -18.76
C SER A 20 5.23 -19.90 -18.87
N SER A 21 4.57 -19.62 -20.00
CA SER A 21 3.85 -18.36 -20.21
C SER A 21 2.58 -18.27 -19.37
N ARG A 22 1.86 -19.40 -19.16
CA ARG A 22 0.64 -19.43 -18.35
C ARG A 22 0.93 -19.22 -16.86
N ASP A 23 1.97 -19.88 -16.34
CA ASP A 23 2.42 -19.71 -14.96
C ASP A 23 3.00 -18.30 -14.70
N ALA A 24 3.65 -17.70 -15.71
CA ALA A 24 4.18 -16.34 -15.62
C ALA A 24 3.08 -15.26 -15.67
N ASP A 25 2.06 -15.44 -16.52
CA ASP A 25 0.90 -14.54 -16.58
C ASP A 25 0.02 -14.66 -15.32
N GLU A 26 -0.15 -15.86 -14.78
CA GLU A 26 -0.91 -16.08 -13.53
C GLU A 26 -0.20 -15.46 -12.31
N ARG A 27 1.13 -15.65 -12.17
CA ARG A 27 1.91 -14.94 -11.11
C ARG A 27 1.89 -13.43 -11.30
N SER A 28 2.04 -12.94 -12.52
CA SER A 28 2.04 -11.50 -12.79
C SER A 28 0.67 -10.86 -12.57
N GLY A 29 -0.42 -11.62 -12.76
CA GLY A 29 -1.77 -11.24 -12.38
C GLY A 29 -1.98 -11.23 -10.87
N GLU A 30 -1.52 -12.26 -10.17
CA GLU A 30 -1.60 -12.38 -8.71
C GLU A 30 -0.81 -11.27 -8.00
N ASP A 31 0.41 -10.96 -8.45
CA ASP A 31 1.22 -9.85 -7.92
C ASP A 31 0.51 -8.49 -8.09
N ARG A 32 -0.14 -8.28 -9.24
CA ARG A 32 -0.94 -7.07 -9.50
C ARG A 32 -2.21 -7.03 -8.65
N HIS A 33 -2.85 -8.17 -8.41
CA HIS A 33 -4.04 -8.27 -7.56
C HIS A 33 -3.69 -8.00 -6.10
N LEU A 34 -2.59 -8.57 -5.59
CA LEU A 34 -2.07 -8.33 -4.25
C LEU A 34 -1.69 -6.86 -4.08
N THR A 35 -0.96 -6.28 -5.03
CA THR A 35 -0.59 -4.85 -5.00
C THR A 35 -1.82 -3.95 -5.01
N THR A 36 -2.84 -4.27 -5.81
CA THR A 36 -4.10 -3.50 -5.87
C THR A 36 -4.90 -3.64 -4.58
N ALA A 37 -4.93 -4.83 -3.98
CA ALA A 37 -5.57 -5.07 -2.70
C ALA A 37 -4.86 -4.28 -1.57
N GLU A 38 -3.53 -4.24 -1.57
CA GLU A 38 -2.73 -3.43 -0.65
C GLU A 38 -3.03 -1.93 -0.78
N MET A 39 -3.19 -1.43 -2.01
CA MET A 39 -3.61 -0.04 -2.22
C MET A 39 -5.02 0.22 -1.66
N MET A 40 -5.95 -0.68 -1.89
CA MET A 40 -7.34 -0.54 -1.42
C MET A 40 -7.43 -0.59 0.10
N ILE A 41 -6.68 -1.50 0.74
CA ILE A 41 -6.69 -1.60 2.20
C ILE A 41 -5.98 -0.43 2.87
N GLY A 42 -4.85 0.04 2.31
CA GLY A 42 -4.14 1.21 2.81
C GLY A 42 -4.99 2.48 2.71
N THR A 43 -5.69 2.67 1.57
CA THR A 43 -6.63 3.79 1.41
C THR A 43 -7.82 3.70 2.35
N ALA A 44 -8.42 2.52 2.53
CA ALA A 44 -9.51 2.32 3.48
C ALA A 44 -9.09 2.63 4.93
N MET A 45 -7.91 2.15 5.36
CA MET A 45 -7.35 2.44 6.69
C MET A 45 -7.12 3.93 6.90
N MET A 46 -6.56 4.63 5.90
CA MET A 46 -6.42 6.10 5.94
C MET A 46 -7.79 6.77 6.07
N PHE A 47 -8.79 6.32 5.32
CA PHE A 47 -10.12 6.93 5.33
C PHE A 47 -10.82 6.75 6.68
N ILE A 48 -10.77 5.54 7.25
CA ILE A 48 -11.35 5.23 8.56
C ILE A 48 -10.67 6.06 9.66
N GLY A 49 -9.34 6.07 9.70
CA GLY A 49 -8.60 6.88 10.65
C GLY A 49 -8.88 8.38 10.52
N PHE A 50 -9.10 8.86 9.28
CA PHE A 50 -9.45 10.25 9.02
C PHE A 50 -10.89 10.61 9.45
N ILE A 51 -11.86 9.72 9.26
CA ILE A 51 -13.24 9.92 9.73
C ILE A 51 -13.29 10.06 11.25
N ASP A 52 -12.52 9.27 11.99
CA ASP A 52 -12.44 9.40 13.44
C ASP A 52 -11.80 10.74 13.88
N VAL A 53 -10.84 11.26 13.12
CA VAL A 53 -10.28 12.60 13.35
C VAL A 53 -11.35 13.67 13.14
N LEU A 54 -12.11 13.61 12.04
CA LEU A 54 -13.20 14.55 11.77
C LEU A 54 -14.28 14.48 12.86
N THR A 55 -14.66 13.28 13.26
CA THR A 55 -15.66 13.05 14.32
C THR A 55 -15.16 13.59 15.65
N SER A 56 -13.87 13.41 15.98
CA SER A 56 -13.30 13.94 17.21
C SER A 56 -13.20 15.47 17.23
N ILE A 57 -12.95 16.11 16.09
CA ILE A 57 -13.00 17.57 15.96
C ILE A 57 -14.46 18.05 16.10
N SER A 58 -15.41 17.38 15.46
CA SER A 58 -16.82 17.76 15.45
C SER A 58 -17.54 17.51 16.78
N SER A 59 -17.15 16.48 17.53
CA SER A 59 -17.75 16.11 18.83
C SER A 59 -17.22 16.99 19.97
N GLY A 60 -16.07 17.67 19.79
CA GLY A 60 -15.40 18.44 20.84
C GLY A 60 -14.85 17.58 22.00
N SER A 61 -15.09 16.27 21.98
CA SER A 61 -14.59 15.32 22.96
C SER A 61 -13.14 14.91 22.68
N GLU A 62 -12.42 14.54 23.74
CA GLU A 62 -11.13 13.84 23.62
C GLU A 62 -11.29 12.64 22.68
N MET A 63 -10.30 12.40 21.82
CA MET A 63 -10.29 11.19 20.99
C MET A 63 -10.37 9.98 21.93
N GLY A 64 -11.08 8.92 21.52
CA GLY A 64 -11.02 7.62 22.20
C GLY A 64 -9.65 6.95 22.04
N GLY A 65 -8.58 7.65 22.43
CA GLY A 65 -7.18 7.25 22.30
C GLY A 65 -6.51 7.62 20.98
N VAL A 66 -5.22 7.26 20.88
CA VAL A 66 -4.34 7.45 19.70
C VAL A 66 -4.57 6.42 18.59
N PHE A 67 -5.47 5.45 18.80
CA PHE A 67 -5.69 4.33 17.90
C PHE A 67 -6.11 4.72 16.45
N PRO A 68 -7.09 5.62 16.22
CA PRO A 68 -7.46 5.99 14.85
C PRO A 68 -6.34 6.70 14.10
N LEU A 69 -5.49 7.41 14.84
CA LEU A 69 -4.33 8.08 14.29
C LEU A 69 -3.26 7.09 13.84
N LEU A 70 -2.99 6.07 14.66
CA LEU A 70 -2.10 4.97 14.28
C LEU A 70 -2.64 4.22 13.06
N LEU A 71 -3.96 4.02 13.00
CA LEU A 71 -4.60 3.41 11.85
C LEU A 71 -4.42 4.24 10.58
N TYR A 72 -4.51 5.57 10.67
CA TYR A 72 -4.24 6.48 9.55
C TYR A 72 -2.78 6.35 9.07
N PHE A 73 -1.79 6.44 9.97
CA PHE A 73 -0.37 6.34 9.59
C PHE A 73 0.03 4.95 9.10
N ALA A 74 -0.57 3.89 9.66
CA ALA A 74 -0.39 2.53 9.17
C ALA A 74 -0.95 2.38 7.75
N GLY A 75 -2.15 2.90 7.50
CA GLY A 75 -2.73 2.94 6.16
C GLY A 75 -1.85 3.70 5.17
N LEU A 76 -1.28 4.84 5.59
CA LEU A 76 -0.37 5.65 4.76
C LEU A 76 0.93 4.92 4.43
N ALA A 77 1.50 4.17 5.39
CA ALA A 77 2.69 3.36 5.16
C ALA A 77 2.42 2.20 4.18
N ILE A 78 1.32 1.46 4.35
CA ILE A 78 0.90 0.38 3.44
C ILE A 78 0.62 0.91 2.05
N TRP A 79 -0.09 2.04 1.97
CA TRP A 79 -0.39 2.68 0.69
C TRP A 79 0.87 3.18 -0.02
N ALA A 80 1.82 3.80 0.70
CA ALA A 80 3.09 4.25 0.14
C ALA A 80 3.94 3.08 -0.36
N HIS A 81 3.92 1.95 0.36
CA HIS A 81 4.57 0.71 -0.05
C HIS A 81 4.04 0.20 -1.41
N ALA A 82 2.73 0.22 -1.60
CA ALA A 82 2.07 -0.30 -2.79
C ALA A 82 2.10 0.66 -3.99
N THR A 83 2.04 1.99 -3.77
CA THR A 83 1.88 2.98 -4.85
C THR A 83 3.17 3.60 -5.36
N ILE A 84 4.22 3.69 -4.54
CA ILE A 84 5.42 4.46 -4.89
C ILE A 84 6.47 3.53 -5.50
N VAL A 85 6.70 3.69 -6.81
CA VAL A 85 7.71 2.93 -7.57
C VAL A 85 9.14 3.36 -7.21
N ASN A 86 9.35 4.65 -6.91
CA ASN A 86 10.68 5.17 -6.57
C ASN A 86 11.06 4.79 -5.13
N LEU A 87 12.08 3.94 -4.97
CA LEU A 87 12.52 3.44 -3.66
C LEU A 87 12.81 4.56 -2.66
N THR A 88 13.54 5.60 -3.07
CA THR A 88 13.90 6.70 -2.17
C THR A 88 12.66 7.38 -1.62
N VAL A 89 11.71 7.71 -2.49
CA VAL A 89 10.46 8.36 -2.08
C VAL A 89 9.61 7.41 -1.22
N ARG A 90 9.50 6.13 -1.61
CA ARG A 90 8.73 5.12 -0.88
C ARG A 90 9.21 5.00 0.57
N TYR A 91 10.51 4.80 0.78
CA TYR A 91 11.04 4.65 2.13
C TYR A 91 10.97 5.95 2.92
N THR A 92 11.17 7.12 2.31
CA THR A 92 11.00 8.39 3.03
C THR A 92 9.58 8.57 3.57
N VAL A 93 8.56 8.27 2.77
CA VAL A 93 7.16 8.38 3.17
C VAL A 93 6.80 7.35 4.24
N ILE A 94 7.26 6.11 4.10
CA ILE A 94 7.04 5.04 5.10
C ILE A 94 7.72 5.38 6.42
N THR A 95 9.01 5.75 6.40
CA THR A 95 9.76 6.12 7.61
C THR A 95 9.12 7.33 8.28
N MET A 96 8.71 8.34 7.50
CA MET A 96 7.98 9.49 8.03
C MET A 96 6.67 9.06 8.70
N ALA A 97 5.83 8.25 8.04
CA ALA A 97 4.58 7.75 8.59
C ALA A 97 4.77 7.01 9.92
N ILE A 98 5.78 6.13 9.97
CA ILE A 98 6.14 5.36 11.17
C ILE A 98 6.61 6.29 12.29
N VAL A 99 7.54 7.20 12.00
CA VAL A 99 8.08 8.14 13.01
C VAL A 99 6.98 9.02 13.57
N LEU A 100 6.09 9.55 12.73
CA LEU A 100 4.94 10.32 13.21
C LEU A 100 4.01 9.44 14.06
N GLY A 101 3.65 8.25 13.59
CA GLY A 101 2.83 7.30 14.35
C GLY A 101 3.39 6.99 15.74
N LEU A 102 4.70 6.70 15.83
CA LEU A 102 5.39 6.48 17.11
C LEU A 102 5.44 7.72 17.99
N ALA A 103 5.69 8.90 17.40
CA ALA A 103 5.69 10.15 18.14
C ALA A 103 4.33 10.35 18.82
N PHE A 104 3.23 10.19 18.09
CA PHE A 104 1.90 10.31 18.67
C PHE A 104 1.55 9.22 19.68
N PHE A 105 2.02 7.98 19.46
CA PHE A 105 1.87 6.92 20.46
C PHE A 105 2.58 7.27 21.77
N HIS A 106 3.79 7.83 21.68
CA HIS A 106 4.57 8.21 22.85
C HIS A 106 3.98 9.41 23.59
N TYR A 107 3.45 10.40 22.89
CA TYR A 107 2.89 11.60 23.51
C TYR A 107 1.52 11.36 24.17
N GLY A 108 0.78 10.29 23.81
CA GLY A 108 -0.36 9.73 24.55
C GLY A 108 -1.62 10.61 24.67
N GLU A 109 -1.46 11.93 24.62
CA GLU A 109 -2.49 12.93 24.82
C GLU A 109 -2.56 13.82 23.56
N VAL A 110 -3.57 13.56 22.75
CA VAL A 110 -3.78 14.28 21.49
C VAL A 110 -4.42 15.64 21.79
N HIS A 111 -3.59 16.59 22.21
CA HIS A 111 -4.00 17.99 22.35
C HIS A 111 -4.66 18.52 21.07
N PHE A 112 -5.55 19.51 21.22
CA PHE A 112 -6.30 20.15 20.13
C PHE A 112 -5.43 20.51 18.90
N TRP A 113 -4.17 20.92 19.13
CA TRP A 113 -3.21 21.28 18.09
C TRP A 113 -2.84 20.11 17.15
N HIS A 114 -2.76 18.89 17.68
CA HIS A 114 -2.45 17.71 16.89
C HIS A 114 -3.58 17.38 15.91
N LYS A 115 -4.84 17.46 16.38
CA LYS A 115 -6.04 17.24 15.54
C LYS A 115 -6.06 18.21 14.36
N GLN A 116 -5.72 19.48 14.61
CA GLN A 116 -5.62 20.51 13.57
C GLN A 116 -4.45 20.25 12.61
N ALA A 117 -3.26 19.89 13.11
CA ALA A 117 -2.11 19.59 12.25
C ALA A 117 -2.38 18.44 11.28
N ILE A 118 -3.09 17.39 11.71
CA ILE A 118 -3.47 16.27 10.85
C ILE A 118 -4.50 16.70 9.79
N PHE A 119 -5.50 17.47 10.20
CA PHE A 119 -6.49 18.02 9.29
C PHE A 119 -5.83 18.86 8.19
N TRP A 120 -4.98 19.82 8.57
CA TRP A 120 -4.25 20.66 7.61
C TRP A 120 -3.26 19.87 6.75
N SER A 121 -2.61 18.85 7.31
CA SER A 121 -1.73 17.95 6.55
C SER A 121 -2.51 17.18 5.47
N THR A 122 -3.68 16.64 5.80
CA THR A 122 -4.53 15.93 4.83
C THR A 122 -5.05 16.89 3.75
N VAL A 123 -5.49 18.09 4.14
CA VAL A 123 -5.89 19.14 3.19
C VAL A 123 -4.72 19.49 2.25
N ALA A 124 -3.51 19.67 2.79
CA ALA A 124 -2.32 19.97 2.00
C ALA A 124 -1.94 18.83 1.04
N ILE A 125 -2.04 17.57 1.47
CA ILE A 125 -1.80 16.39 0.62
C ILE A 125 -2.82 16.32 -0.52
N VAL A 126 -4.12 16.47 -0.20
CA VAL A 126 -5.18 16.47 -1.21
C VAL A 126 -4.98 17.63 -2.18
N MET A 127 -4.66 18.82 -1.68
CA MET A 127 -4.38 19.99 -2.49
C MET A 127 -3.17 19.75 -3.40
N TYR A 128 -2.07 19.22 -2.86
CA TYR A 128 -0.90 18.84 -3.65
C TYR A 128 -1.24 17.83 -4.76
N PHE A 129 -2.02 16.79 -4.47
CA PHE A 129 -2.47 15.84 -5.49
C PHE A 129 -3.40 16.48 -6.53
N MET A 130 -4.32 17.35 -6.12
CA MET A 130 -5.19 18.11 -7.03
C MET A 130 -4.37 19.00 -7.97
N PHE A 131 -3.43 19.79 -7.45
CA PHE A 131 -2.62 20.70 -8.26
C PHE A 131 -1.60 19.96 -9.14
N LYS A 132 -1.02 18.86 -8.65
CA LYS A 132 -0.14 18.01 -9.45
C LYS A 132 -0.88 17.29 -10.58
N THR A 133 -2.14 16.92 -10.37
CA THR A 133 -3.04 16.42 -11.42
C THR A 133 -3.50 17.53 -12.37
N SER A 134 -3.73 18.75 -11.88
CA SER A 134 -4.22 19.88 -12.68
C SER A 134 -3.17 20.48 -13.62
N THR A 135 -1.89 20.11 -13.47
CA THR A 135 -0.79 20.61 -14.33
C THR A 135 -0.40 19.59 -15.41
N LYS A 136 -1.36 18.74 -15.84
CA LYS A 136 -1.27 17.93 -17.05
C LYS A 136 -2.32 18.36 -18.05
#